data_AF-A0AAF0QUS6-F1
#
_entry.id   AF-A0AAF0QUS6-F1
#
_cell.length_a   1.000
_cell.length_b   1.000
_cell.length_c   1.000
_cell.angle_alpha   90.00
_cell.angle_beta   90.00
_cell.angle_gamma   90.00
#
_symmetry.space_group_name_H-M   'P 1'
#
loop_
_entity.id
_entity.type
_entity.pdbx_description
1 polymer ?
#
loop_
_entity_poly.entity_id
_entity_poly.type
_entity_poly.pdbx_seq_one_letter_code
_entity_poly.pdbx_strand_id
1 'polypeptide(L)' 'MIFCKRDIKSTARVMEALLHFSATTGLVANMEKSSLFLASVTDNVKEKLLAITGFTQGVFPIRYLGLLLT' A
#
# COMPACT_ATOMS: atom_id res chain seq x y z
N MET A 1 -5.59 7.65 -0.65
CA MET A 1 -5.34 6.73 0.48
C MET A 1 -6.30 5.56 0.35
N ILE A 2 -5.84 4.31 0.46
CA ILE A 2 -6.67 3.11 0.34
C ILE A 2 -6.53 2.30 1.61
N PHE A 3 -7.65 1.87 2.19
CA PHE A 3 -7.68 1.03 3.38
C PHE A 3 -8.26 -0.34 3.03
N CYS A 4 -7.63 -1.40 3.54
CA CYS A 4 -8.13 -2.75 3.41
C CYS A 4 -7.83 -3.55 4.67
N LYS A 5 -8.49 -4.70 4.81
CA LYS A 5 -8.20 -5.63 5.90
C LYS A 5 -6.75 -6.10 5.80
N ARG A 6 -6.11 -6.24 6.96
CA ARG A 6 -4.71 -6.67 7.12
C ARG A 6 -4.57 -8.17 6.89
N ASP A 7 -4.87 -8.62 5.68
CA ASP A 7 -4.62 -10.00 5.24
C ASP A 7 -4.19 -10.05 3.77
N ILE A 8 -3.51 -11.13 3.42
CA ILE A 8 -2.94 -11.35 2.09
C ILE A 8 -4.00 -11.26 1.00
N LYS A 9 -5.19 -11.81 1.25
CA LYS A 9 -6.28 -11.85 0.27
C LYS A 9 -6.78 -10.44 -0.05
N SER A 10 -7.06 -9.64 0.96
CA SER A 10 -7.59 -8.28 0.79
C SER A 10 -6.55 -7.36 0.14
N THR A 11 -5.28 -7.46 0.54
CA THR A 11 -4.20 -6.70 -0.09
C THR A 11 -4.01 -7.09 -1.56
N ALA A 12 -4.05 -8.38 -1.88
CA ALA A 12 -3.97 -8.84 -3.27
C ALA A 12 -5.15 -8.34 -4.12
N ARG A 13 -6.38 -8.30 -3.58
CA ARG A 13 -7.54 -7.72 -4.28
C ARG A 13 -7.38 -6.24 -4.56
N VAL A 14 -6.80 -5.47 -3.61
CA VAL A 14 -6.50 -4.04 -3.84
C VAL A 14 -5.50 -3.88 -4.98
N MET A 15 -4.43 -4.69 -5.00
CA MET A 15 -3.43 -4.62 -6.07
C MET A 15 -4.02 -5.00 -7.43
N GLU A 16 -4.87 -6.03 -7.49
CA GLU A 16 -5.59 -6.40 -8.72
C GLU A 16 -6.46 -5.25 -9.25
N ALA A 17 -7.20 -4.57 -8.37
CA ALA A 17 -8.01 -3.41 -8.75
C ALA A 17 -7.14 -2.25 -9.26
N LEU A 18 -5.98 -1.99 -8.63
CA LEU A 18 -5.04 -0.97 -9.07
C LEU A 18 -4.41 -1.30 -10.43
N LEU A 19 -4.06 -2.57 -10.66
CA LEU A 19 -3.54 -3.02 -11.94
C LEU A 19 -4.59 -2.92 -13.05
N HIS A 20 -5.83 -3.32 -12.78
CA HIS A 20 -6.93 -3.15 -13.71
C HIS A 20 -7.18 -1.67 -14.03
N PHE A 21 -7.17 -0.80 -13.02
CA PHE A 21 -7.30 0.64 -13.20
C PHE A 21 -6.18 1.21 -14.08
N SER A 22 -4.93 0.80 -13.82
CA SER A 22 -3.76 1.18 -14.62
C SER A 22 -3.90 0.71 -16.07
N ALA A 23 -4.29 -0.54 -16.30
CA ALA A 23 -4.47 -1.09 -17.65
C ALA A 23 -5.59 -0.37 -18.43
N THR A 24 -6.65 0.05 -17.74
CA THR A 24 -7.81 0.73 -18.36
C THR A 24 -7.53 2.20 -18.66
N THR A 25 -6.80 2.88 -17.78
CA THR A 25 -6.60 4.35 -17.85
C THR A 25 -5.23 4.77 -18.36
N GLY A 26 -4.25 3.86 -18.38
CA GLY A 26 -2.84 4.18 -18.60
C GLY A 26 -2.14 4.84 -17.41
N LEU A 27 -2.83 5.04 -16.27
CA LEU A 27 -2.26 5.69 -15.09
C LEU A 27 -1.57 4.66 -14.19
N VAL A 28 -0.24 4.75 -14.12
CA VAL A 28 0.60 3.84 -13.33
C VAL A 28 0.89 4.44 -11.96
N ALA A 29 0.75 3.63 -10.90
CA ALA A 29 1.16 4.02 -9.55
C ALA A 29 2.67 4.27 -9.47
N ASN A 30 3.08 5.37 -8.87
CA ASN A 30 4.49 5.66 -8.62
C ASN A 30 4.96 4.87 -7.39
N MET A 31 5.83 3.89 -7.60
CA MET A 31 6.32 2.99 -6.53
C MET A 31 7.18 3.70 -5.47
N GLU A 32 7.86 4.80 -5.82
CA GLU A 32 8.68 5.57 -4.88
C GLU A 32 7.83 6.45 -3.96
N LYS A 33 6.71 6.96 -4.46
CA LYS A 33 5.78 7.82 -3.71
C LYS A 33 4.62 7.06 -3.06
N SER A 34 4.50 5.76 -3.32
CA SER A 34 3.48 4.89 -2.76
C SER A 34 4.06 4.07 -1.63
N SER A 35 3.44 4.14 -0.46
CA SER A 35 3.91 3.43 0.74
C SER A 35 2.78 2.63 1.39
N LEU A 36 3.13 1.47 1.93
CA LEU A 36 2.24 0.61 2.70
C LEU A 36 2.43 0.84 4.20
N PHE A 37 1.36 1.24 4.89
CA PHE A 37 1.38 1.46 6.34
C PHE A 37 0.77 0.27 7.06
N LEU A 38 1.53 -0.33 7.97
CA LEU A 38 1.15 -1.51 8.73
C LEU A 38 1.36 -1.23 10.21
N ALA A 39 0.32 -1.37 11.02
CA ALA A 39 0.43 -1.41 12.48
C ALA A 39 0.37 -2.87 12.95
N SER A 40 0.94 -3.22 14.10
CA SER A 40 0.75 -4.50 14.82
C SER A 40 0.64 -5.75 13.91
N VAL A 41 1.65 -6.01 13.08
CA VAL A 41 1.80 -7.22 12.24
C VAL A 41 3.04 -7.97 12.66
N THR A 42 3.02 -9.30 12.59
CA THR A 42 4.24 -10.12 12.68
C THR A 42 5.12 -9.87 11.46
N ASP A 43 6.44 -9.93 11.61
CA ASP A 43 7.40 -9.66 10.52
C ASP A 43 7.18 -10.53 9.29
N ASN A 44 6.86 -11.82 9.46
CA ASN A 44 6.52 -12.72 8.36
C ASN A 44 5.30 -12.24 7.54
N VAL A 45 4.26 -11.70 8.19
CA VAL A 45 3.07 -11.19 7.49
C VAL A 45 3.42 -9.89 6.78
N LYS A 46 4.17 -9.02 7.45
CA LYS A 46 4.65 -7.75 6.92
C LYS A 46 5.46 -7.95 5.63
N GLU A 47 6.44 -8.84 5.64
CA GLU A 47 7.27 -9.15 4.46
C GLU A 47 6.42 -9.65 3.29
N LYS A 48 5.46 -10.54 3.55
CA LYS A 48 4.52 -11.02 2.52
C LYS A 48 3.70 -9.89 1.93
N LEU A 49 3.17 -8.98 2.75
CA LEU A 49 2.37 -7.85 2.27
C LEU A 49 3.21 -6.84 1.46
N LEU A 50 4.45 -6.59 1.88
CA LEU A 50 5.38 -5.75 1.12
C LEU A 50 5.73 -6.42 -0.22
N ALA A 51 5.97 -7.73 -0.25
CA ALA A 51 6.25 -8.47 -1.48
C ALA A 51 5.06 -8.47 -2.46
N ILE A 52 3.82 -8.56 -1.96
CA ILE A 52 2.61 -8.53 -2.80
C ILE A 52 2.39 -7.15 -3.43
N THR A 53 2.66 -6.08 -2.67
CA THR A 53 2.39 -4.71 -3.14
C THR A 53 3.55 -4.10 -3.91
N GLY A 54 4.79 -4.50 -3.59
CA GLY A 54 6.02 -3.85 -4.06
C GLY A 54 6.25 -2.47 -3.45
N PHE A 55 5.37 -1.98 -2.57
CA PHE A 55 5.50 -0.67 -1.93
C PHE A 55 6.54 -0.70 -0.81
N THR A 56 7.13 0.46 -0.56
CA THR A 56 7.97 0.65 0.64
C THR A 56 7.10 0.70 1.89
N GLN A 57 7.66 0.28 3.02
CA GLN A 57 6.98 0.43 4.30
C GLN A 57 6.94 1.91 4.68
N GLY A 58 5.73 2.44 4.89
CA GLY A 58 5.52 3.76 5.46
C GLY A 58 5.64 3.76 6.98
N VAL A 59 6.15 4.86 7.54
CA VAL A 59 6.29 5.08 8.98
C VAL A 59 5.63 6.40 9.34
N PHE A 60 4.87 6.43 10.43
CA PHE A 60 4.30 7.66 10.98
C PHE A 60 5.34 8.41 11.84
N PRO A 61 5.27 9.75 11.91
CA PRO A 61 4.27 10.61 11.27
C PRO A 61 4.57 10.90 9.79
N ILE A 62 3.53 11.16 9.00
CA ILE A 62 3.66 11.52 7.57
C ILE A 62 3.06 12.87 7.26
N ARG A 63 3.49 13.49 6.15
CA ARG A 63 2.82 14.69 5.62
C ARG A 63 1.87 14.30 4.51
N TYR A 64 0.59 14.60 4.68
CA TYR A 64 -0.42 14.45 3.64
C TYR A 64 -0.98 15.83 3.29
N LEU A 65 -0.75 16.26 2.04
CA LEU A 65 -1.14 17.60 1.55
C LEU A 65 -0.67 18.75 2.47
N GLY A 66 0.53 18.62 3.04
CA GLY A 66 1.12 19.61 3.93
C GLY A 66 0.77 19.45 5.42
N LEU A 67 -0.28 18.67 5.74
CA LEU A 67 -0.68 18.39 7.12
C LEU A 67 0.07 17.19 7.69
N LEU A 68 0.54 17.30 8.95
CA LEU A 68 1.13 16.17 9.66
C LEU A 68 0.03 15.21 10.14
N LEU A 69 0.12 13.96 9.75
CA LEU A 69 -0.69 12.86 10.27
C LEU A 69 0.20 12.03 11.19
N THR A 70 -0.21 11.89 12.45
CA THR A 70 0.48 11.16 13.52
C THR A 70 -0.26 9.89 13.87
#